data_AF-A0A9D4JZ22-F1
#
_entry.id   AF-A0A9D4JZ22-F1
#
_cell.length_a   1.000
_cell.length_b   1.000
_cell.length_c   1.000
_cell.angle_alpha   90.00
_cell.angle_beta   90.00
_cell.angle_gamma   90.00
#
_symmetry.space_group_name_H-M   'P 1'
#
loop_
_entity.id
_entity.type
_entity.pdbx_description
1 polymer ?
#
loop_
_entity_poly.entity_id
_entity_poly.type
_entity_poly.pdbx_seq_one_letter_code
_entity_poly.pdbx_strand_id
1 'polypeptide(L)'
;MAANQSLIVAAIDFGTTYSGWAFSFKHEYESDPTKIFTNIWTASQLSSYKAPTSILIQPDGHTVEAFGFEAENRYSEICAEGNQKAWYYFRRFKMLLWGTGEISSDITKETKIKDVSGKELQALLVFSLSIKFMKDKMMQTSNKQLGANKLEEKDFHWVLTVPAIWNDKAKHFMRLAAEACGIPGERLSIALEPEAASLYCKHLKVDKQTLKENTLAAFHEGKTYMVLDAGGGTVDITIHEVCHGGGLKEVDKASGGAWGGITVDEAFIKFMEEVAVYDVKLE
;
A
#
# COMPACT_ATOMS: atom_id res chain seq x y z
N MET A 1 12.74 -31.07 11.72
CA MET A 1 11.96 -30.05 10.99
C MET A 1 12.91 -28.93 10.67
N ALA A 2 13.26 -28.73 9.39
CA ALA A 2 14.15 -27.64 9.01
C ALA A 2 13.45 -26.31 9.34
N ALA A 3 14.12 -25.44 10.10
CA ALA A 3 13.58 -24.13 10.42
C ALA A 3 13.24 -23.39 9.13
N ASN A 4 12.01 -22.87 9.03
CA ASN A 4 11.55 -22.03 7.94
C ASN A 4 12.27 -20.67 8.03
N GLN A 5 13.57 -20.65 7.72
CA GLN A 5 14.45 -19.53 8.03
C GLN A 5 14.55 -18.62 6.82
N SER A 6 13.53 -17.78 6.63
CA SER A 6 13.57 -16.70 5.64
C SER A 6 14.80 -15.81 5.88
N LEU A 7 15.50 -15.47 4.80
CA LEU A 7 16.68 -14.60 4.83
C LEU A 7 16.28 -13.12 4.78
N ILE A 8 15.12 -12.85 4.21
CA ILE A 8 14.60 -11.50 3.93
C ILE A 8 13.16 -11.41 4.39
N VAL A 9 12.82 -10.26 4.97
CA VAL A 9 11.42 -9.83 5.11
C VAL A 9 11.15 -8.78 4.05
N ALA A 10 10.15 -9.02 3.22
CA ALA A 10 9.67 -8.14 2.17
C ALA A 10 8.26 -7.65 2.53
N ALA A 11 8.06 -6.34 2.50
CA ALA A 11 6.80 -5.71 2.85
C ALA A 11 6.24 -4.95 1.64
N ILE A 12 4.94 -5.12 1.39
CA ILE A 12 4.18 -4.34 0.42
C ILE A 12 3.20 -3.49 1.21
N ASP A 13 3.31 -2.18 1.02
CA ASP A 13 2.28 -1.24 1.42
C ASP A 13 1.37 -0.98 0.24
N PHE A 14 0.21 -1.64 0.26
CA PHE A 14 -0.78 -1.51 -0.80
C PHE A 14 -1.75 -0.40 -0.42
N GLY A 15 -1.44 0.86 -0.69
CA GLY A 15 -2.31 1.99 -0.34
C GLY A 15 -3.46 2.22 -1.32
N THR A 16 -4.36 3.16 -0.98
CA THR A 16 -5.46 3.54 -1.88
C THR A 16 -4.99 4.38 -3.06
N THR A 17 -4.20 5.41 -2.77
CA THR A 17 -3.68 6.34 -3.78
C THR A 17 -2.28 6.00 -4.20
N TYR A 18 -1.44 5.54 -3.26
CA TYR A 18 -0.04 5.23 -3.50
C TYR A 18 0.33 3.91 -2.83
N SER A 19 1.07 3.08 -3.55
CA SER A 19 1.64 1.84 -3.06
C SER A 19 3.17 1.87 -3.09
N GLY A 20 3.79 1.14 -2.18
CA GLY A 20 5.23 0.99 -2.11
C GLY A 20 5.63 -0.38 -1.60
N TRP A 21 6.92 -0.67 -1.66
CA TRP A 21 7.47 -1.88 -1.09
C TRP A 21 8.83 -1.60 -0.49
N ALA A 22 9.20 -2.40 0.51
CA ALA A 22 10.51 -2.35 1.12
C ALA A 22 10.92 -3.76 1.55
N PHE A 23 12.22 -4.00 1.70
CA PHE A 23 12.73 -5.24 2.28
C PHE A 23 13.91 -4.97 3.20
N SER A 24 14.18 -5.91 4.09
CA SER A 24 15.38 -5.90 4.92
C SER A 24 15.90 -7.33 5.06
N PHE A 25 17.22 -7.48 5.02
CA PHE A 25 17.85 -8.74 5.34
C PHE A 25 17.87 -8.95 6.85
N LYS A 26 17.64 -10.19 7.28
CA LYS A 26 17.57 -10.51 8.71
C LYS A 26 18.82 -10.05 9.49
N HIS A 27 20.01 -10.31 8.94
CA HIS A 27 21.27 -9.92 9.56
C HIS A 27 21.46 -8.39 9.63
N GLU A 28 20.89 -7.64 8.69
CA GLU A 28 20.95 -6.17 8.71
C GLU A 28 19.97 -5.59 9.72
N TYR A 29 18.75 -6.14 9.79
CA TYR A 29 17.78 -5.78 10.82
C TYR A 29 18.34 -5.99 12.24
N GLU A 30 19.07 -7.08 12.47
CA GLU A 30 19.72 -7.36 13.76
C GLU A 30 20.76 -6.28 14.13
N SER A 31 21.40 -5.64 13.13
CA SER A 31 22.37 -4.57 13.34
C SER A 31 21.75 -3.17 13.42
N ASP A 32 20.75 -2.90 12.59
CA ASP A 32 20.03 -1.64 12.49
C ASP A 32 18.59 -1.89 12.01
N PRO A 33 17.60 -1.88 12.92
CA PRO A 33 16.20 -2.10 12.59
C PRO A 33 15.61 -1.07 11.61
N THR A 34 16.27 0.08 11.43
CA THR A 34 15.84 1.13 10.49
C THR A 34 16.43 0.97 9.09
N LYS A 35 17.38 0.04 8.91
CA LYS A 35 18.00 -0.23 7.62
C LYS A 35 17.06 -1.05 6.73
N ILE A 36 16.46 -0.34 5.78
CA ILE A 36 15.56 -0.90 4.78
C ILE A 36 16.04 -0.57 3.37
N PHE A 37 15.70 -1.43 2.42
CA PHE A 37 15.86 -1.21 1.00
C PHE A 37 14.49 -1.01 0.38
N THR A 38 14.36 -0.01 -0.48
CA THR A 38 13.11 0.31 -1.17
C THR A 38 13.42 0.86 -2.55
N ASN A 39 12.39 0.98 -3.39
CA ASN A 39 12.53 1.65 -4.67
C ASN A 39 12.35 3.16 -4.53
N ILE A 40 13.09 3.92 -5.34
CA ILE A 40 12.81 5.32 -5.58
C ILE A 40 12.12 5.40 -6.94
N TRP A 41 10.84 5.74 -6.92
CA TRP A 41 10.05 5.99 -8.11
C TRP A 41 10.28 7.42 -8.57
N THR A 42 10.67 7.59 -9.83
CA THR A 42 10.91 8.90 -10.43
C THR A 42 9.75 9.28 -11.34
N ALA A 43 9.14 10.43 -11.06
CA ALA A 43 8.12 11.06 -11.88
C ALA A 43 8.62 12.45 -12.29
N SER A 44 9.17 12.56 -13.50
CA SER A 44 9.75 13.80 -14.01
C SER A 44 10.88 14.33 -13.09
N GLN A 45 10.61 15.35 -12.27
CA GLN A 45 11.56 15.95 -11.31
C GLN A 45 11.32 15.51 -9.86
N LEU A 46 10.27 14.73 -9.59
CA LEU A 46 9.93 14.25 -8.26
C LEU A 46 10.45 12.83 -8.04
N SER A 47 11.00 12.60 -6.85
CA SER A 47 11.37 11.27 -6.38
C SER A 47 10.48 10.89 -5.20
N SER A 48 10.01 9.65 -5.18
CA SER A 48 9.08 9.16 -4.16
C SER A 48 9.35 7.70 -3.81
N TYR A 49 9.19 7.33 -2.54
CA TYR A 49 9.27 5.92 -2.10
C TYR A 49 8.02 5.11 -2.46
N LYS A 50 6.96 5.78 -2.92
CA LYS A 50 5.73 5.17 -3.40
C LYS A 50 5.39 5.65 -4.81
N ALA A 51 4.65 4.83 -5.53
CA ALA A 51 4.04 5.21 -6.81
C ALA A 51 2.52 5.13 -6.72
N PRO A 52 1.77 5.82 -7.61
CA PRO A 52 0.33 5.72 -7.65
C PRO A 52 -0.15 4.27 -7.67
N THR A 53 -1.23 3.96 -6.97
CA THR A 53 -1.90 2.66 -7.03
C THR A 53 -2.73 2.60 -8.32
N SER A 54 -1.99 2.56 -9.43
CA SER A 54 -2.48 2.65 -10.80
C SER A 54 -1.83 1.51 -11.59
N ILE A 55 -2.64 0.72 -12.29
CA ILE A 55 -2.17 -0.42 -13.09
C ILE A 55 -2.76 -0.34 -14.50
N LEU A 56 -1.88 -0.49 -15.49
CA LEU A 56 -2.22 -0.57 -16.90
C LEU A 56 -2.04 -2.02 -17.37
N ILE A 57 -3.10 -2.60 -17.89
CA ILE A 57 -3.15 -3.99 -18.35
C ILE A 57 -3.45 -3.97 -19.85
N GLN A 58 -2.73 -4.83 -20.58
CA GLN A 58 -2.85 -5.00 -22.01
C GLN A 58 -4.27 -5.48 -22.41
N PRO A 59 -4.64 -5.39 -23.70
CA PRO A 59 -5.97 -5.81 -24.17
C PRO A 59 -6.35 -7.25 -23.86
N ASP A 60 -5.38 -8.12 -23.58
CA ASP A 60 -5.61 -9.51 -23.16
C ASP A 60 -6.23 -9.65 -21.76
N GLY A 61 -6.25 -8.57 -20.96
CA GLY A 61 -6.83 -8.53 -19.62
C GLY A 61 -5.97 -9.18 -18.53
N HIS A 62 -4.77 -9.67 -18.85
CA HIS A 62 -3.93 -10.41 -17.90
C HIS A 62 -2.46 -9.97 -17.88
N THR A 63 -1.95 -9.39 -18.96
CA THR A 63 -0.56 -8.92 -19.04
C THR A 63 -0.46 -7.50 -18.52
N VAL A 64 0.33 -7.30 -17.47
CA VAL A 64 0.61 -5.96 -16.92
C VAL A 64 1.59 -5.26 -17.83
N GLU A 65 1.17 -4.13 -18.39
CA GLU A 65 2.03 -3.23 -19.15
C GLU A 65 2.89 -2.39 -18.21
N ALA A 66 2.24 -1.76 -17.23
CA ALA A 66 2.90 -0.84 -16.31
C ALA A 66 2.14 -0.70 -14.99
N PHE A 67 2.84 -0.22 -13.98
CA PHE A 67 2.28 0.15 -12.67
C PHE A 67 2.82 1.51 -12.23
N GLY A 68 2.06 2.24 -11.42
CA GLY A 68 2.50 3.52 -10.87
C GLY A 68 2.55 4.62 -11.92
N PHE A 69 3.51 5.53 -11.78
CA PHE A 69 3.67 6.69 -12.67
C PHE A 69 3.81 6.29 -14.14
N GLU A 70 4.46 5.15 -14.41
CA GLU A 70 4.59 4.62 -15.77
C GLU A 70 3.23 4.25 -16.37
N ALA A 71 2.33 3.67 -15.57
CA ALA A 71 0.97 3.37 -15.99
C ALA A 71 0.19 4.64 -16.34
N GLU A 72 0.32 5.69 -15.52
CA GLU A 72 -0.39 6.97 -15.75
C GLU A 72 0.11 7.67 -17.02
N ASN A 73 1.44 7.71 -17.21
CA ASN A 73 2.06 8.30 -18.39
C ASN A 73 1.67 7.53 -19.66
N ARG A 74 1.81 6.20 -19.64
CA ARG A 74 1.51 5.37 -20.80
C ARG A 74 0.03 5.40 -21.16
N TYR A 75 -0.86 5.41 -20.16
CA TYR A 75 -2.29 5.57 -20.41
C TYR A 75 -2.62 6.93 -21.03
N SER A 76 -1.96 8.00 -20.59
CA SER A 76 -2.14 9.34 -21.15
C SER A 76 -1.73 9.41 -22.63
N GLU A 77 -0.63 8.76 -23.00
CA GLU A 77 -0.20 8.61 -24.40
C GLU A 77 -1.24 7.84 -25.23
N ILE A 78 -1.72 6.69 -24.72
CA ILE A 78 -2.75 5.87 -25.37
C ILE A 78 -4.06 6.66 -25.57
N CYS A 79 -4.43 7.52 -24.61
CA CYS A 79 -5.57 8.43 -24.74
C CYS A 79 -5.36 9.47 -25.85
N ALA A 80 -4.16 10.05 -25.96
CA ALA A 80 -3.83 11.00 -27.03
C ALA A 80 -3.88 10.34 -28.42
N GLU A 81 -3.58 9.04 -28.51
CA GLU A 81 -3.69 8.22 -29.73
C GLU A 81 -5.12 7.73 -30.02
N GLY A 82 -6.06 7.90 -29.08
CA GLY A 82 -7.46 7.45 -29.24
C GLY A 82 -7.67 5.93 -29.10
N ASN A 83 -6.70 5.20 -28.52
CA ASN A 83 -6.73 3.74 -28.41
C ASN A 83 -7.10 3.23 -26.99
N GLN A 84 -7.52 4.12 -26.09
CA GLN A 84 -7.77 3.81 -24.68
C GLN A 84 -8.83 2.72 -24.44
N LYS A 85 -9.76 2.52 -25.38
CA LYS A 85 -10.83 1.51 -25.26
C LYS A 85 -10.28 0.08 -25.33
N ALA A 86 -9.13 -0.15 -25.95
CA ALA A 86 -8.53 -1.48 -26.03
C ALA A 86 -7.85 -1.90 -24.70
N TRP A 87 -7.38 -0.95 -23.90
CA TRP A 87 -6.54 -1.17 -22.72
C TRP A 87 -7.34 -1.09 -21.43
N TYR A 88 -6.93 -1.80 -20.38
CA TYR A 88 -7.57 -1.69 -19.07
C TYR A 88 -6.70 -0.85 -18.14
N TYR A 89 -7.26 0.25 -17.62
CA TYR A 89 -6.56 1.14 -16.70
C TYR A 89 -7.35 1.32 -15.40
N PHE A 90 -6.79 0.82 -14.30
CA PHE A 90 -7.39 0.91 -12.98
C PHE A 90 -6.58 1.86 -12.11
N ARG A 91 -7.27 2.71 -11.35
CA ARG A 91 -6.69 3.62 -10.36
C ARG A 91 -7.60 3.69 -9.13
N ARG A 92 -7.04 3.94 -7.96
CA ARG A 92 -7.79 4.17 -6.70
C ARG A 92 -8.78 3.03 -6.36
N PHE A 93 -8.50 1.81 -6.81
CA PHE A 93 -9.42 0.68 -6.72
C PHE A 93 -9.46 -0.02 -5.36
N LYS A 94 -8.52 0.29 -4.45
CA LYS A 94 -8.49 -0.27 -3.08
C LYS A 94 -9.79 0.04 -2.30
N MET A 95 -10.44 1.18 -2.58
CA MET A 95 -11.67 1.59 -1.89
C MET A 95 -12.86 0.66 -2.14
N LEU A 96 -12.80 -0.21 -3.16
CA LEU A 96 -13.76 -1.30 -3.33
C LEU A 96 -13.90 -2.14 -2.03
N LEU A 97 -12.81 -2.29 -1.28
CA LEU A 97 -12.75 -3.12 -0.07
C LEU A 97 -13.29 -2.43 1.18
N TRP A 98 -13.45 -1.09 1.16
CA TRP A 98 -13.91 -0.32 2.31
C TRP A 98 -15.44 -0.31 2.49
N GLY A 99 -16.19 -0.42 1.39
CA GLY A 99 -17.63 -0.66 1.45
C GLY A 99 -18.54 0.57 1.59
N THR A 100 -18.22 1.71 0.98
CA THR A 100 -19.14 2.87 0.94
C THR A 100 -20.16 2.83 -0.21
N GLY A 101 -20.51 1.63 -0.75
CA GLY A 101 -21.46 1.46 -1.86
C GLY A 101 -22.17 0.10 -1.90
N GLU A 102 -22.95 -0.16 -2.96
CA GLU A 102 -23.82 -1.36 -3.16
C GLU A 102 -23.12 -2.73 -3.05
N ILE A 103 -21.78 -2.78 -3.03
CA ILE A 103 -20.95 -4.01 -3.05
C ILE A 103 -20.47 -4.39 -1.63
N SER A 104 -20.87 -3.65 -0.59
CA SER A 104 -20.15 -3.58 0.69
C SER A 104 -20.24 -4.79 1.64
N SER A 105 -21.21 -5.70 1.51
CA SER A 105 -21.30 -6.85 2.42
C SER A 105 -20.61 -8.11 1.91
N ASP A 106 -20.45 -8.27 0.60
CA ASP A 106 -20.18 -9.57 -0.03
C ASP A 106 -19.13 -9.47 -1.14
N ILE A 107 -17.94 -8.96 -0.82
CA ILE A 107 -16.82 -9.19 -1.72
C ILE A 107 -16.53 -10.69 -1.80
N THR A 108 -16.57 -11.21 -3.02
CA THR A 108 -16.30 -12.60 -3.35
C THR A 108 -15.19 -12.69 -4.38
N LYS A 109 -14.78 -13.91 -4.74
CA LYS A 109 -13.78 -14.14 -5.79
C LYS A 109 -14.31 -13.72 -7.18
N GLU A 110 -15.63 -13.66 -7.33
CA GLU A 110 -16.33 -13.30 -8.56
C GLU A 110 -16.59 -11.79 -8.67
N THR A 111 -16.34 -11.01 -7.62
CA THR A 111 -16.52 -9.56 -7.64
C THR A 111 -15.72 -8.95 -8.78
N LYS A 112 -16.39 -8.15 -9.60
CA LYS A 112 -15.79 -7.38 -10.68
C LYS A 112 -15.57 -5.94 -10.26
N ILE A 113 -14.59 -5.31 -10.91
CA ILE A 113 -14.31 -3.89 -10.76
C ILE A 113 -14.19 -3.25 -12.14
N LYS A 114 -14.68 -2.02 -12.24
CA LYS A 114 -14.61 -1.19 -13.45
C LYS A 114 -13.28 -0.44 -13.53
N ASP A 115 -12.72 -0.42 -14.73
CA ASP A 115 -11.62 0.45 -15.12
C ASP A 115 -12.15 1.87 -15.39
N VAL A 116 -11.27 2.82 -15.67
CA VAL A 116 -11.69 4.23 -15.90
C VAL A 116 -12.57 4.40 -17.14
N SER A 117 -12.61 3.42 -18.05
CA SER A 117 -13.45 3.41 -19.26
C SER A 117 -14.78 2.68 -19.07
N GLY A 118 -14.99 2.08 -17.89
CA GLY A 118 -16.18 1.31 -17.54
C GLY A 118 -16.10 -0.19 -17.88
N LYS A 119 -14.97 -0.67 -18.42
CA LYS A 119 -14.75 -2.11 -18.67
C LYS A 119 -14.44 -2.83 -17.37
N GLU A 120 -14.77 -4.11 -17.30
CA GLU A 120 -14.66 -4.87 -16.04
C GLU A 120 -13.63 -6.00 -16.13
N LEU A 121 -12.88 -6.16 -15.04
CA LEU A 121 -12.12 -7.38 -14.74
C LEU A 121 -12.48 -7.88 -13.33
N GLN A 122 -12.09 -9.12 -13.02
CA GLN A 122 -12.21 -9.62 -11.65
C GLN A 122 -11.34 -8.77 -10.71
N ALA A 123 -11.90 -8.34 -9.57
CA ALA A 123 -11.17 -7.58 -8.57
C ALA A 123 -9.95 -8.39 -8.07
N LEU A 124 -10.15 -9.68 -7.79
CA LEU A 124 -9.05 -10.54 -7.31
C LEU A 124 -7.88 -10.57 -8.30
N LEU A 125 -8.16 -10.57 -9.61
CA LEU A 125 -7.15 -10.50 -10.66
C LEU A 125 -6.39 -9.16 -10.62
N VAL A 126 -7.10 -8.03 -10.58
CA VAL A 126 -6.47 -6.69 -10.60
C VAL A 126 -5.57 -6.49 -9.38
N PHE A 127 -6.02 -6.90 -8.19
CA PHE A 127 -5.21 -6.84 -6.97
C PHE A 127 -4.02 -7.80 -7.02
N SER A 128 -4.22 -9.05 -7.48
CA SER A 128 -3.15 -10.03 -7.65
C SER A 128 -2.07 -9.55 -8.61
N LEU A 129 -2.44 -9.02 -9.79
CA LEU A 129 -1.50 -8.47 -10.76
C LEU A 129 -0.69 -7.29 -10.20
N SER A 130 -1.33 -6.44 -9.39
CA SER A 130 -0.68 -5.30 -8.74
C SER A 130 0.32 -5.75 -7.66
N ILE A 131 -0.05 -6.72 -6.82
CA ILE A 131 0.84 -7.32 -5.81
C ILE A 131 2.00 -8.03 -6.52
N LYS A 132 1.70 -8.81 -7.57
CA LYS A 132 2.69 -9.51 -8.39
C LYS A 132 3.73 -8.58 -8.95
N PHE A 133 3.32 -7.45 -9.54
CA PHE A 133 4.24 -6.47 -10.10
C PHE A 133 5.23 -5.96 -9.04
N MET A 134 4.73 -5.56 -7.87
CA MET A 134 5.58 -5.09 -6.77
C MET A 134 6.50 -6.19 -6.23
N LYS A 135 5.97 -7.41 -6.08
CA LYS A 135 6.74 -8.61 -5.71
C LYS A 135 7.90 -8.85 -6.68
N ASP A 136 7.62 -8.92 -7.97
CA ASP A 136 8.62 -9.21 -8.99
C ASP A 136 9.69 -8.11 -9.05
N LYS A 137 9.29 -6.83 -8.98
CA LYS A 137 10.23 -5.69 -8.92
C LYS A 137 11.11 -5.71 -7.68
N MET A 138 10.54 -6.07 -6.54
CA MET A 138 11.31 -6.19 -5.29
C MET A 138 12.30 -7.34 -5.36
N MET A 139 11.89 -8.52 -5.84
CA MET A 139 12.79 -9.67 -6.03
C MET A 139 13.90 -9.36 -7.05
N GLN A 140 13.59 -8.64 -8.12
CA GLN A 140 14.61 -8.18 -9.08
C GLN A 140 15.61 -7.23 -8.40
N THR A 141 15.12 -6.32 -7.56
CA THR A 141 15.96 -5.32 -6.88
C THR A 141 16.84 -5.96 -5.80
N SER A 142 16.30 -6.85 -4.97
CA SER A 142 17.07 -7.56 -3.95
C SER A 142 18.14 -8.47 -4.56
N ASN A 143 17.83 -9.15 -5.67
CA ASN A 143 18.83 -9.93 -6.41
C ASN A 143 19.97 -9.07 -6.97
N LYS A 144 19.68 -7.85 -7.44
CA LYS A 144 20.72 -6.92 -7.89
C LYS A 144 21.67 -6.49 -6.76
N GLN A 145 21.18 -6.42 -5.52
CA GLN A 145 22.02 -6.08 -4.35
C GLN A 145 23.00 -7.20 -3.97
N LEU A 146 22.64 -8.47 -4.23
CA LEU A 146 23.46 -9.64 -3.86
C LEU A 146 24.41 -10.13 -4.96
N GLY A 147 24.31 -9.62 -6.18
CA GLY A 147 25.15 -10.02 -7.30
C GLY A 147 24.91 -11.47 -7.74
N ALA A 148 25.87 -12.37 -7.50
CA ALA A 148 25.86 -13.75 -8.03
C ALA A 148 24.95 -14.72 -7.25
N ASN A 149 24.64 -14.42 -5.99
CA ASN A 149 23.77 -15.25 -5.16
C ASN A 149 22.31 -14.87 -5.41
N LYS A 150 21.61 -15.67 -6.22
CA LYS A 150 20.19 -15.43 -6.50
C LYS A 150 19.32 -15.93 -5.35
N LEU A 151 18.47 -15.04 -4.86
CA LEU A 151 17.38 -15.33 -3.95
C LEU A 151 16.22 -15.97 -4.72
N GLU A 152 15.65 -16.98 -4.09
CA GLU A 152 14.45 -17.66 -4.55
C GLU A 152 13.26 -17.29 -3.64
N GLU A 153 12.04 -17.62 -4.07
CA GLU A 153 10.81 -17.35 -3.30
C GLU A 153 10.90 -17.82 -1.84
N LYS A 154 11.52 -18.99 -1.62
CA LYS A 154 11.70 -19.61 -0.29
C LYS A 154 12.62 -18.81 0.65
N ASP A 155 13.31 -17.79 0.15
CA ASP A 155 14.20 -16.98 0.97
C ASP A 155 13.46 -15.74 1.53
N PHE A 156 12.23 -15.47 1.07
CA PHE A 156 11.40 -14.35 1.49
C PHE A 156 10.33 -14.75 2.50
N HIS A 157 10.08 -13.87 3.45
CA HIS A 157 8.82 -13.75 4.19
C HIS A 157 8.12 -12.47 3.76
N TRP A 158 6.87 -12.59 3.34
CA TRP A 158 6.07 -11.49 2.80
C TRP A 158 5.17 -10.90 3.88
N VAL A 159 5.11 -9.57 3.91
CA VAL A 159 4.20 -8.79 4.74
C VAL A 159 3.36 -7.92 3.82
N LEU A 160 2.04 -7.96 3.99
CA LEU A 160 1.11 -7.10 3.26
C LEU A 160 0.34 -6.27 4.27
N THR A 161 0.43 -4.94 4.16
CA THR A 161 -0.27 -4.04 5.09
C THR A 161 -1.73 -3.84 4.68
N VAL A 162 -2.58 -3.67 5.69
CA VAL A 162 -4.01 -3.36 5.52
C VAL A 162 -4.47 -2.35 6.58
N PRO A 163 -5.50 -1.54 6.30
CA PRO A 163 -6.05 -0.62 7.30
C PRO A 163 -6.63 -1.35 8.50
N ALA A 164 -6.49 -0.78 9.70
CA ALA A 164 -6.99 -1.40 10.93
C ALA A 164 -8.53 -1.46 10.96
N ILE A 165 -9.17 -0.41 10.43
CA ILE A 165 -10.62 -0.24 10.37
C ILE A 165 -11.33 -1.25 9.45
N TRP A 166 -10.60 -1.99 8.62
CA TRP A 166 -11.18 -2.99 7.72
C TRP A 166 -11.73 -4.21 8.44
N ASN A 167 -12.81 -4.77 7.89
CA ASN A 167 -13.37 -6.03 8.36
C ASN A 167 -12.53 -7.25 7.92
N ASP A 168 -12.81 -8.40 8.51
CA ASP A 168 -12.06 -9.64 8.24
C ASP A 168 -12.21 -10.13 6.80
N LYS A 169 -13.36 -9.87 6.15
CA LYS A 169 -13.56 -10.24 4.73
C LYS A 169 -12.59 -9.48 3.81
N ALA A 170 -12.43 -8.17 4.02
CA ALA A 170 -11.50 -7.33 3.26
C ALA A 170 -10.03 -7.71 3.52
N LYS A 171 -9.68 -7.97 4.79
CA LYS A 171 -8.34 -8.46 5.17
C LYS A 171 -8.04 -9.81 4.54
N HIS A 172 -9.01 -10.72 4.54
CA HIS A 172 -8.90 -12.03 3.90
C HIS A 172 -8.80 -11.93 2.37
N PHE A 173 -9.53 -11.01 1.74
CA PHE A 173 -9.44 -10.76 0.30
C PHE A 173 -8.01 -10.37 -0.12
N MET A 174 -7.34 -9.50 0.65
CA MET A 174 -5.95 -9.12 0.38
C MET A 174 -5.00 -10.32 0.48
N ARG A 175 -5.22 -11.22 1.45
CA ARG A 175 -4.48 -12.48 1.55
C ARG A 175 -4.70 -13.35 0.31
N LEU A 176 -5.95 -13.51 -0.14
CA LEU A 176 -6.26 -14.27 -1.36
C LEU A 176 -5.58 -13.67 -2.61
N ALA A 177 -5.55 -12.34 -2.73
CA ALA A 177 -4.88 -11.67 -3.84
C ALA A 177 -3.37 -11.93 -3.86
N ALA A 178 -2.72 -11.90 -2.69
CA ALA A 178 -1.29 -12.23 -2.56
C ALA A 178 -1.01 -13.71 -2.89
N GLU A 179 -1.83 -14.64 -2.38
CA GLU A 179 -1.70 -16.07 -2.68
C GLU A 179 -1.93 -16.36 -4.17
N ALA A 180 -2.85 -15.65 -4.82
CA ALA A 180 -3.12 -15.78 -6.26
C ALA A 180 -1.94 -15.40 -7.16
N CYS A 181 -0.99 -14.58 -6.68
CA CYS A 181 0.26 -14.29 -7.40
C CYS A 181 1.45 -15.19 -6.99
N GLY A 182 1.17 -16.28 -6.26
CA GLY A 182 2.17 -17.27 -5.87
C GLY A 182 3.01 -16.87 -4.66
N ILE A 183 2.51 -15.99 -3.79
CA ILE A 183 3.10 -15.82 -2.44
C ILE A 183 2.59 -16.98 -1.57
N PRO A 184 3.46 -17.83 -0.99
CA PRO A 184 3.02 -18.93 -0.14
C PRO A 184 2.36 -18.43 1.15
N GLY A 185 1.19 -18.97 1.49
CA GLY A 185 0.39 -18.52 2.64
C GLY A 185 1.11 -18.65 3.99
N GLU A 186 1.95 -19.68 4.15
CA GLU A 186 2.80 -19.92 5.31
C GLU A 186 4.00 -18.96 5.42
N ARG A 187 4.24 -18.19 4.37
CA ARG A 187 5.25 -17.12 4.27
C ARG A 187 4.62 -15.74 4.12
N LEU A 188 3.33 -15.62 4.43
CA LEU A 188 2.57 -14.38 4.29
C LEU A 188 1.96 -13.97 5.64
N SER A 189 2.36 -12.80 6.10
CA SER A 189 1.75 -12.09 7.23
C SER A 189 0.93 -10.90 6.72
N ILE A 190 -0.28 -10.74 7.27
CA ILE A 190 -1.02 -9.48 7.16
C ILE A 190 -0.63 -8.64 8.38
N ALA A 191 -0.25 -7.39 8.15
CA ALA A 191 0.08 -6.43 9.21
C ALA A 191 -0.90 -5.26 9.17
N LEU A 192 -1.29 -4.73 10.32
CA LEU A 192 -2.09 -3.51 10.35
C LEU A 192 -1.18 -2.30 10.09
N GLU A 193 -1.61 -1.40 9.22
CA GLU A 193 -0.92 -0.15 8.91
C GLU A 193 -0.48 0.63 10.18
N PRO A 194 -1.33 0.84 11.21
CA PRO A 194 -0.91 1.58 12.42
C PRO A 194 0.09 0.82 13.30
N GLU A 195 0.10 -0.52 13.28
CA GLU A 195 1.10 -1.32 13.99
C GLU A 195 2.46 -1.21 13.30
N ALA A 196 2.47 -1.31 11.97
CA ALA A 196 3.68 -1.14 11.16
C ALA A 196 4.29 0.26 11.36
N ALA A 197 3.45 1.31 11.35
CA ALA A 197 3.87 2.67 11.63
C ALA A 197 4.45 2.81 13.05
N SER A 198 3.78 2.24 14.06
CA SER A 198 4.23 2.25 15.45
C SER A 198 5.60 1.59 15.62
N LEU A 199 5.79 0.41 15.02
CA LEU A 199 7.05 -0.34 15.10
C LEU A 199 8.20 0.45 14.46
N TYR A 200 7.97 1.06 13.30
CA TYR A 200 9.00 1.90 12.67
C TYR A 200 9.36 3.11 13.54
N CYS A 201 8.35 3.85 14.02
CA CYS A 201 8.56 5.04 14.86
C CYS A 201 9.25 4.74 16.18
N LYS A 202 9.05 3.53 16.75
CA LYS A 202 9.75 3.07 17.96
C LYS A 202 11.27 2.98 17.75
N HIS A 203 11.73 2.71 16.53
CA HIS A 203 13.14 2.58 16.19
C HIS A 203 13.78 3.88 15.67
N LEU A 204 12.98 4.93 15.42
CA LEU A 204 13.51 6.23 15.01
C LEU A 204 14.29 6.88 16.15
N LYS A 205 15.53 7.29 15.84
CA LYS A 205 16.37 8.07 16.76
C LYS A 205 15.81 9.49 16.81
N VAL A 206 15.36 9.93 17.98
CA VAL A 206 14.96 11.33 18.18
C VAL A 206 16.21 12.17 18.38
N ASP A 207 16.27 13.35 17.76
CA ASP A 207 17.43 14.23 17.86
C ASP A 207 17.72 14.62 19.32
N LYS A 208 19.00 14.52 19.69
CA LYS A 208 19.51 14.56 21.06
C LYS A 208 19.39 15.92 21.75
N GLN A 209 18.94 16.96 21.04
CA GLN A 209 18.90 18.32 21.57
C GLN A 209 17.80 18.55 22.62
N THR A 210 16.83 17.63 22.77
CA THR A 210 15.70 17.84 23.70
C THR A 210 15.41 16.67 24.64
N LEU A 211 15.92 15.46 24.37
CA LEU A 211 15.63 14.26 25.17
C LEU A 211 16.93 13.53 25.53
N LYS A 212 17.05 13.14 26.82
CA LYS A 212 18.19 12.35 27.33
C LYS A 212 18.20 10.89 26.85
N GLU A 213 17.16 10.47 26.12
CA GLU A 213 16.91 9.08 25.72
C GLU A 213 16.81 8.95 24.20
N ASN A 214 17.26 7.82 23.66
CA ASN A 214 17.32 7.56 22.22
C ASN A 214 15.95 7.14 21.62
N THR A 215 14.88 7.09 22.42
CA THR A 215 13.54 6.65 22.04
C THR A 215 12.50 7.73 22.39
N LEU A 216 11.45 7.87 21.56
CA LEU A 216 10.33 8.75 21.90
C LEU A 216 9.69 8.28 23.21
N ALA A 217 9.49 9.21 24.14
CA ALA A 217 8.90 8.91 25.45
C ALA A 217 7.49 8.27 25.35
N ALA A 218 6.81 8.47 24.20
CA ALA A 218 5.54 7.84 23.89
C ALA A 218 5.62 6.29 23.82
N PHE A 219 6.80 5.70 23.60
CA PHE A 219 6.99 4.25 23.47
C PHE A 219 7.47 3.54 24.75
N HIS A 220 7.48 4.21 25.92
CA HIS A 220 7.77 3.52 27.19
C HIS A 220 6.58 2.67 27.64
N GLU A 221 6.88 1.61 28.40
CA GLU A 221 5.86 0.73 28.98
C GLU A 221 4.83 1.53 29.80
N GLY A 222 3.56 1.15 29.66
CA GLY A 222 2.41 1.81 30.27
C GLY A 222 2.04 3.16 29.65
N LYS A 223 2.72 3.60 28.58
CA LYS A 223 2.32 4.80 27.83
C LYS A 223 1.32 4.46 26.75
N THR A 224 0.43 5.41 26.52
CA THR A 224 -0.57 5.36 25.48
C THR A 224 -0.29 6.45 24.46
N TYR A 225 -0.45 6.14 23.19
CA TYR A 225 -0.31 7.09 22.10
C TYR A 225 -1.32 6.77 21.00
N MET A 226 -1.54 7.75 20.12
CA MET A 226 -2.45 7.65 19.00
C MET A 226 -1.66 7.62 17.70
N VAL A 227 -2.03 6.71 16.81
CA VAL A 227 -1.63 6.73 15.40
C VAL A 227 -2.80 7.30 14.60
N LEU A 228 -2.53 8.40 13.90
CA LEU A 228 -3.44 9.03 12.95
C LEU A 228 -2.83 8.83 11.55
N ASP A 229 -3.37 7.87 10.79
CA ASP A 229 -2.97 7.64 9.40
C ASP A 229 -3.99 8.30 8.47
N ALA A 230 -3.62 9.48 7.96
CA ALA A 230 -4.43 10.25 7.02
C ALA A 230 -3.97 9.96 5.59
N GLY A 231 -4.41 8.83 5.06
CA GLY A 231 -4.09 8.38 3.71
C GLY A 231 -4.90 9.06 2.61
N GLY A 232 -4.75 8.56 1.38
CA GLY A 232 -5.51 9.09 0.25
C GLY A 232 -6.98 8.68 0.23
N GLY A 233 -7.31 7.47 0.71
CA GLY A 233 -8.68 6.96 0.71
C GLY A 233 -9.37 7.04 2.07
N THR A 234 -8.63 6.70 3.12
CA THR A 234 -9.15 6.59 4.49
C THR A 234 -8.37 7.50 5.42
N VAL A 235 -9.02 7.86 6.53
CA VAL A 235 -8.34 8.33 7.74
C VAL A 235 -8.59 7.26 8.80
N ASP A 236 -7.51 6.70 9.32
CA ASP A 236 -7.48 5.63 10.30
C ASP A 236 -6.93 6.16 11.62
N ILE A 237 -7.64 5.89 12.72
CA ILE A 237 -7.30 6.33 14.07
C ILE A 237 -7.22 5.10 14.96
N THR A 238 -6.05 4.85 15.54
CA THR A 238 -5.83 3.75 16.48
C THR A 238 -5.11 4.26 17.71
N ILE A 239 -5.53 3.79 18.88
CA ILE A 239 -4.90 4.13 20.17
C ILE A 239 -4.17 2.88 20.67
N HIS A 240 -2.86 2.98 20.86
CA HIS A 240 -2.02 1.89 21.33
C HIS A 240 -1.51 2.18 22.75
N GLU A 241 -1.53 1.15 23.59
CA GLU A 241 -0.80 1.09 24.86
C GLU A 241 0.44 0.20 24.69
N VAL A 242 1.58 0.67 25.16
CA VAL A 242 2.81 -0.12 25.20
C VAL A 242 2.76 -1.05 26.41
N CYS A 243 2.62 -2.35 26.15
CA CYS A 243 2.63 -3.38 27.15
C CYS A 243 4.05 -3.64 27.69
N HIS A 244 4.12 -4.33 28.84
CA HIS A 244 5.38 -4.86 29.35
C HIS A 244 6.08 -5.74 28.29
N GLY A 245 7.39 -5.56 28.11
CA GLY A 245 8.16 -6.19 27.03
C GLY A 245 8.05 -5.47 25.68
N GLY A 246 7.36 -4.33 25.62
CA GLY A 246 7.31 -3.46 24.45
C GLY A 246 6.38 -3.90 23.33
N GLY A 247 5.47 -4.85 23.60
CA GLY A 247 4.35 -5.20 22.73
C GLY A 247 3.30 -4.08 22.69
N LEU A 248 2.43 -4.10 21.68
CA LEU A 248 1.37 -3.10 21.51
C LEU A 248 0.01 -3.73 21.77
N LYS A 249 -0.84 -3.00 22.47
CA LYS A 249 -2.25 -3.36 22.68
C LYS A 249 -3.13 -2.22 22.19
N GLU A 250 -4.09 -2.54 21.34
CA GLU A 250 -5.16 -1.62 20.98
C GLU A 250 -6.05 -1.34 22.21
N VAL A 251 -6.18 -0.06 22.56
CA VAL A 251 -6.91 0.39 23.75
C VAL A 251 -8.42 0.39 23.51
N ASP A 252 -8.82 0.72 22.29
CA ASP A 252 -10.20 0.70 21.82
C ASP A 252 -10.22 0.43 20.32
N LYS A 253 -11.35 -0.05 19.82
CA LYS A 253 -11.55 -0.41 18.42
C LYS A 253 -11.09 0.72 17.51
N ALA A 254 -10.23 0.41 16.53
CA ALA A 254 -9.82 1.36 15.51
C ALA A 254 -11.05 2.06 14.87
N SER A 255 -10.95 3.38 14.72
CA SER A 255 -12.00 4.24 14.16
C SER A 255 -11.48 5.00 12.95
N GLY A 256 -12.39 5.50 12.11
CA GLY A 256 -11.99 6.13 10.87
C GLY A 256 -13.11 6.22 9.86
N GLY A 257 -12.76 6.69 8.66
CA GLY A 257 -13.73 6.91 7.60
C GLY A 257 -13.07 7.10 6.24
N ALA A 258 -13.90 7.15 5.20
CA ALA A 258 -13.50 7.52 3.83
C ALA A 258 -13.28 9.04 3.72
N TRP A 259 -12.35 9.58 4.51
CA TRP A 259 -12.07 11.01 4.63
C TRP A 259 -10.67 11.36 4.12
N GLY A 260 -10.06 10.47 3.33
CA GLY A 260 -8.70 10.66 2.84
C GLY A 260 -8.58 11.80 1.82
N GLY A 261 -7.36 12.04 1.36
CA GLY A 261 -7.03 13.12 0.42
C GLY A 261 -7.85 13.16 -0.87
N ILE A 262 -8.43 12.04 -1.33
CA ILE A 262 -9.36 12.02 -2.47
C ILE A 262 -10.56 12.95 -2.25
N THR A 263 -11.11 12.99 -1.03
CA THR A 263 -12.24 13.87 -0.69
C THR A 263 -11.85 15.35 -0.71
N VAL A 264 -10.58 15.65 -0.41
CA VAL A 264 -10.02 17.01 -0.51
C VAL A 264 -9.85 17.41 -1.97
N ASP A 265 -9.30 16.52 -2.81
CA ASP A 265 -9.20 16.73 -4.26
C ASP A 265 -10.58 17.02 -4.87
N GLU A 266 -11.60 16.24 -4.51
CA GLU A 266 -12.98 16.40 -5.00
C GLU A 266 -13.59 17.74 -4.59
N ALA A 267 -13.40 18.15 -3.33
CA ALA A 267 -13.87 19.44 -2.84
C ALA A 267 -13.17 20.61 -3.57
N PHE A 268 -11.87 20.48 -3.82
CA PHE A 268 -11.10 21.47 -4.58
C PHE A 268 -11.58 21.58 -6.03
N ILE A 269 -11.78 20.46 -6.72
CA ILE A 269 -12.29 20.45 -8.11
C ILE A 269 -13.67 21.10 -8.16
N LYS A 270 -14.58 20.75 -7.25
CA LYS A 270 -15.91 21.36 -7.17
C LYS A 270 -15.84 22.87 -6.96
N PHE A 271 -14.96 23.33 -6.07
CA PHE A 271 -14.73 24.76 -5.87
C PHE A 271 -14.25 25.45 -7.16
N MET A 272 -13.31 24.84 -7.90
CA MET A 272 -12.83 25.39 -9.16
C MET A 272 -13.93 25.45 -10.23
N GLU A 273 -14.82 24.45 -10.29
CA GLU A 273 -16.00 24.47 -11.17
C GLU A 273 -16.95 25.63 -10.83
N GLU A 274 -17.20 25.86 -9.53
CA GLU A 274 -18.04 26.97 -9.06
C GLU A 274 -17.46 28.34 -9.45
N VAL A 275 -16.13 28.51 -9.30
CA VAL A 275 -15.43 29.75 -9.70
C VAL A 275 -15.46 29.93 -11.23
N ALA A 276 -15.13 28.90 -12.00
CA ALA A 276 -15.09 28.99 -13.47
C ALA A 276 -16.48 29.29 -14.07
N VAL A 277 -17.55 28.74 -13.49
CA VAL A 277 -18.94 29.03 -13.91
C VAL A 277 -19.35 30.47 -13.56
N TYR A 278 -18.77 31.06 -12.52
CA TYR A 278 -19.03 32.46 -12.15
C TYR A 278 -18.42 33.43 -13.16
N ASP A 279 -17.20 33.17 -13.63
CA ASP A 279 -16.51 34.04 -14.61
C ASP A 279 -17.18 34.02 -15.99
N VAL A 280 -17.69 32.86 -16.45
CA VAL A 280 -18.41 32.76 -17.74
C VAL A 280 -19.77 33.48 -17.73
N LYS A 281 -20.33 33.79 -16.55
CA LYS A 281 -21.60 34.53 -16.42
C LYS A 281 -21.43 36.05 -16.31
N LEU A 282 -20.20 36.53 -16.20
CA LEU A 282 -19.87 37.95 -16.12
C LEU A 282 -19.43 38.57 -17.45
N GLU A 283 -19.35 37.77 -18.52
CA GLU A 283 -19.21 38.21 -19.93
C GLU A 283 -20.56 38.23 -20.65
#